data_AF-A0A7Y5J403-F1
#
_entry.id   AF-A0A7Y5J403-F1
#
_cell.length_a   1.000
_cell.length_b   1.000
_cell.length_c   1.000
_cell.angle_alpha   90.00
_cell.angle_beta   90.00
_cell.angle_gamma   90.00
#
_symmetry.space_group_name_H-M   'P 1'
#
loop_
_entity.id
_entity.type
_entity.pdbx_description
1 polymer ?
#
loop_
_entity_poly.entity_id
_entity_poly.type
_entity_poly.pdbx_seq_one_letter_code
_entity_poly.pdbx_strand_id
1 'polypeptide(L)'
;MNKKYCLLYGPVIALLFCACAKNPPPLFDQLLPGETGIHFSNQIVENDTFNVLAFEYVYNGGGIGIGDFNRDNLQDVFFSGNMRGNQLYMNRGSFRFEDATEEAGIAARNRWNSGVAVVDINNDGWLDIYVCAT
;
A
#
# COMPACT_ATOMS: atom_id res chain seq x y z
N MET A 1 65.78 20.45 11.67
CA MET A 1 64.60 20.57 12.55
C MET A 1 63.56 19.56 12.11
N ASN A 2 63.27 18.60 12.99
CA ASN A 2 62.21 17.60 12.87
C ASN A 2 60.86 18.25 12.57
N LYS A 3 60.05 17.61 11.72
CA LYS A 3 58.72 17.18 12.14
C LYS A 3 58.17 16.09 11.24
N LYS A 4 58.23 14.88 11.79
CA LYS A 4 57.54 13.65 11.37
C LYS A 4 56.02 13.88 11.50
N TYR A 5 55.30 14.09 10.40
CA TYR A 5 53.83 14.12 10.40
C TYR A 5 53.20 13.21 9.33
N CYS A 6 53.97 12.30 8.74
CA CYS A 6 53.48 11.46 7.63
C CYS A 6 52.88 10.10 8.06
N LEU A 7 52.80 9.80 9.37
CA LEU A 7 52.50 8.43 9.84
C LEU A 7 51.17 8.26 10.60
N LEU A 8 50.33 9.29 10.76
CA LEU A 8 49.07 9.17 11.53
C LEU A 8 47.78 9.03 10.70
N TYR A 9 47.81 9.22 9.37
CA TYR A 9 46.60 9.15 8.54
C TYR A 9 46.32 7.76 7.93
N GLY A 10 47.34 6.91 7.84
CA GLY A 10 47.22 5.54 7.30
C GLY A 10 46.20 4.64 8.03
N PRO A 11 46.17 4.58 9.38
CA PRO A 11 45.24 3.69 10.08
C PRO A 11 43.78 4.19 10.04
N VAL A 12 43.56 5.50 9.94
CA VAL A 12 42.21 6.09 9.86
C VAL A 12 41.56 5.80 8.51
N ILE A 13 42.34 5.85 7.42
CA ILE A 13 41.87 5.48 6.08
C ILE A 13 41.59 3.98 5.98
N ALA A 14 42.43 3.13 6.60
CA ALA A 14 42.20 1.68 6.64
C ALA A 14 40.94 1.28 7.44
N LEU A 15 40.63 2.01 8.52
CA LEU A 15 39.41 1.83 9.32
C LEU A 15 38.13 2.25 8.56
N LEU A 16 38.20 3.22 7.64
CA LEU A 16 37.07 3.63 6.79
C LEU A 16 36.69 2.57 5.75
N PHE A 17 37.62 1.72 5.30
CA PHE A 17 37.35 0.65 4.33
C PHE A 17 36.78 -0.64 4.96
N CYS A 18 36.86 -0.81 6.29
CA CYS A 18 36.33 -2.00 6.98
C CYS A 18 34.90 -1.83 7.52
N ALA A 19 34.24 -0.70 7.31
CA ALA A 19 32.91 -0.42 7.86
C ALA A 19 31.74 -0.97 7.01
N CYS A 20 31.99 -1.65 5.89
CA CYS A 20 30.94 -2.30 5.10
C CYS A 20 30.49 -3.61 5.74
N ALA A 21 29.70 -3.52 6.81
CA ALA A 21 28.87 -4.65 7.21
C ALA A 21 27.80 -4.88 6.14
N LYS A 22 27.80 -6.06 5.50
CA LYS A 22 26.70 -6.49 4.63
C LYS A 22 25.47 -6.63 5.51
N ASN A 23 24.49 -5.73 5.35
CA ASN A 23 23.17 -5.93 5.94
C ASN A 23 22.63 -7.30 5.46
N PRO A 24 21.92 -8.04 6.32
CA PRO A 24 21.24 -9.26 5.89
C PRO A 24 20.31 -8.92 4.71
N PRO A 25 20.13 -9.85 3.76
CA PRO A 25 19.17 -9.64 2.68
C PRO A 25 17.79 -9.35 3.26
N PRO A 26 17.01 -8.44 2.64
CA PRO A 26 15.68 -8.11 3.13
C PRO A 26 14.77 -9.34 3.05
N LEU A 27 13.80 -9.43 3.95
CA LEU A 27 12.79 -10.49 3.94
C LEU A 27 11.72 -10.29 2.86
N PHE A 28 11.61 -9.07 2.34
CA PHE A 28 10.59 -8.66 1.38
C PHE A 28 11.23 -7.87 0.24
N ASP A 29 10.77 -8.16 -0.98
CA ASP A 29 11.08 -7.36 -2.15
C ASP A 29 9.97 -6.32 -2.37
N GLN A 30 10.37 -5.08 -2.61
CA GLN A 30 9.44 -4.04 -2.99
C GLN A 30 9.12 -4.18 -4.47
N LEU A 31 7.84 -4.40 -4.78
CA LEU A 31 7.33 -4.36 -6.15
C LEU A 31 6.77 -2.98 -6.47
N LEU A 32 7.13 -2.43 -7.63
CA LEU A 32 6.66 -1.14 -8.10
C LEU A 32 5.25 -1.25 -8.69
N PRO A 33 4.45 -0.16 -8.67
CA PRO A 33 3.13 -0.14 -9.32
C PRO A 33 3.14 -0.59 -10.79
N GLY A 34 4.20 -0.28 -11.54
CA GLY A 34 4.33 -0.73 -12.94
C GLY A 34 4.62 -2.22 -13.11
N GLU A 35 5.09 -2.90 -12.06
CA GLU A 35 5.30 -4.34 -12.05
C GLU A 35 4.02 -5.08 -11.67
N THR A 36 3.25 -4.52 -10.73
CA THR A 36 2.05 -5.16 -10.19
C THR A 36 0.75 -4.72 -10.87
N GLY A 37 0.68 -3.53 -11.45
CA GLY A 37 -0.56 -2.92 -11.92
C GLY A 37 -1.42 -2.27 -10.81
N ILE A 38 -1.00 -2.34 -9.54
CA ILE A 38 -1.71 -1.68 -8.43
C ILE A 38 -1.20 -0.24 -8.30
N HIS A 39 -2.08 0.72 -8.61
CA HIS A 39 -1.79 2.16 -8.53
C HIS A 39 -2.58 2.89 -7.45
N PHE A 40 -3.41 2.17 -6.68
CA PHE A 40 -4.26 2.77 -5.66
C PHE A 40 -3.43 3.46 -4.57
N SER A 41 -3.83 4.70 -4.24
CA SER A 41 -3.33 5.44 -3.09
C SER A 41 -4.48 6.20 -2.45
N ASN A 42 -4.74 5.97 -1.16
CA ASN A 42 -5.77 6.70 -0.41
C ASN A 42 -5.19 8.01 0.13
N GLN A 43 -4.90 8.95 -0.77
CA GLN A 43 -4.33 10.23 -0.40
C GLN A 43 -5.42 11.18 0.10
N ILE A 44 -5.22 11.72 1.30
CA ILE A 44 -6.03 12.80 1.87
C ILE A 44 -5.32 14.12 1.60
N VAL A 45 -6.05 15.08 1.02
CA VAL A 45 -5.54 16.43 0.73
C VAL A 45 -6.30 17.42 1.59
N GLU A 46 -5.61 17.99 2.58
CA GLU A 46 -6.17 19.00 3.46
C GLU A 46 -6.26 20.39 2.77
N ASN A 47 -7.16 21.23 3.28
CA ASN A 47 -7.28 22.64 2.94
C ASN A 47 -7.81 23.45 4.14
N ASP A 48 -7.94 24.77 3.99
CA ASP A 48 -8.37 25.67 5.06
C ASP A 48 -9.73 25.28 5.71
N THR A 49 -10.61 24.65 4.93
CA THR A 49 -11.93 24.19 5.41
C THR A 49 -11.98 22.70 5.75
N PHE A 50 -11.09 21.90 5.18
CA PHE A 50 -11.06 20.44 5.35
C PHE A 50 -9.70 20.02 5.89
N ASN A 51 -9.60 19.92 7.21
CA ASN A 51 -8.37 19.57 7.92
C ASN A 51 -8.71 18.94 9.26
N VAL A 52 -7.70 18.40 9.92
CA VAL A 52 -7.86 17.71 11.21
C VAL A 52 -8.46 18.58 12.33
N LEU A 53 -8.29 19.91 12.29
CA LEU A 53 -8.84 20.81 13.30
C LEU A 53 -10.35 21.02 13.14
N ALA A 54 -10.83 21.04 11.89
CA ALA A 54 -12.25 21.13 11.57
C ALA A 54 -12.95 19.77 11.62
N PHE A 55 -12.24 18.71 11.22
CA PHE A 55 -12.74 17.34 11.14
C PHE A 55 -11.72 16.37 11.74
N GLU A 56 -11.91 16.02 13.01
CA GLU A 56 -11.02 15.12 13.76
C GLU A 56 -10.84 13.75 13.08
N TYR A 57 -11.84 13.30 12.32
CA TYR A 57 -11.86 12.00 11.66
C TYR A 57 -11.31 12.00 10.23
N VAL A 58 -10.62 13.07 9.81
CA VAL A 58 -10.09 13.21 8.43
C VAL A 58 -9.09 12.14 8.01
N TYR A 59 -8.48 11.44 8.98
CA TYR A 59 -7.58 10.33 8.73
C TYR A 59 -8.19 8.96 9.06
N ASN A 60 -9.44 8.94 9.54
CA ASN A 60 -10.13 7.71 9.84
C ASN A 60 -10.78 7.18 8.58
N GLY A 61 -10.39 5.99 8.16
CA GLY A 61 -11.03 5.25 7.09
C GLY A 61 -10.05 4.60 6.15
N GLY A 62 -10.55 4.24 4.97
CA GLY A 62 -9.88 3.29 4.11
C GLY A 62 -10.07 1.87 4.62
N GLY A 63 -9.31 0.94 4.07
CA GLY A 63 -9.50 -0.48 4.31
C GLY A 63 -9.12 -1.29 3.07
N ILE A 64 -8.77 -2.55 3.32
CA ILE A 64 -8.37 -3.50 2.31
C ILE A 64 -9.20 -4.77 2.53
N GLY A 65 -9.86 -5.23 1.48
CA GLY A 65 -10.46 -6.56 1.41
C GLY A 65 -9.58 -7.45 0.54
N ILE A 66 -9.35 -8.68 0.98
CA ILE A 66 -8.67 -9.71 0.19
C ILE A 66 -9.61 -10.90 0.12
N GLY A 67 -9.80 -11.43 -1.08
CA GLY A 67 -10.66 -12.58 -1.34
C GLY A 67 -10.50 -13.06 -2.77
N ASP A 68 -10.91 -14.29 -3.03
CA ASP A 68 -11.06 -14.82 -4.39
C ASP A 68 -12.48 -14.51 -4.86
N PHE A 69 -12.67 -13.37 -5.56
CA PHE A 69 -14.01 -12.89 -5.92
C PHE A 69 -14.53 -13.52 -7.21
N ASN A 70 -13.63 -14.07 -8.03
CA ASN A 70 -13.97 -14.67 -9.33
C ASN A 70 -13.84 -16.21 -9.37
N ARG A 71 -13.38 -16.83 -8.28
CA ARG A 71 -13.15 -18.28 -8.09
C ARG A 71 -12.06 -18.88 -8.97
N ASP A 72 -11.00 -18.13 -9.26
CA ASP A 72 -9.85 -18.62 -10.03
C ASP A 72 -8.72 -19.18 -9.13
N ASN A 73 -8.93 -19.23 -7.81
CA ASN A 73 -7.96 -19.60 -6.77
C ASN A 73 -6.80 -18.60 -6.60
N LEU A 74 -6.93 -17.38 -7.11
CA LEU A 74 -6.04 -16.27 -6.83
C LEU A 74 -6.72 -15.30 -5.87
N GLN A 75 -5.91 -14.69 -5.00
CA GLN A 75 -6.42 -13.66 -4.09
C GLN A 75 -6.42 -12.32 -4.81
N ASP A 76 -7.60 -11.73 -4.94
CA ASP A 76 -7.85 -10.39 -5.44
C ASP A 76 -7.74 -9.35 -4.32
N VAL A 77 -7.66 -8.07 -4.70
CA VAL A 77 -7.50 -6.98 -3.74
C VAL A 77 -8.53 -5.90 -3.99
N PHE A 78 -9.32 -5.60 -2.96
CA PHE A 78 -10.22 -4.47 -2.94
C PHE A 78 -9.68 -3.39 -2.00
N PHE A 79 -9.63 -2.15 -2.45
CA PHE A 79 -9.29 -0.99 -1.66
C PHE A 79 -10.50 -0.08 -1.51
N SER A 80 -10.80 0.35 -0.29
CA SER A 80 -11.76 1.44 -0.08
C SER A 80 -11.07 2.79 -0.03
N GLY A 81 -11.67 3.81 -0.65
CA GLY A 81 -11.13 5.18 -0.70
C GLY A 81 -11.98 6.20 0.06
N ASN A 82 -11.35 7.32 0.46
CA ASN A 82 -12.04 8.43 1.12
C ASN A 82 -12.34 9.59 0.18
N MET A 83 -11.30 10.26 -0.32
CA MET A 83 -11.43 11.35 -1.30
C MET A 83 -11.50 10.86 -2.75
N ARG A 84 -11.41 9.55 -2.94
CA ARG A 84 -11.50 8.88 -4.23
C ARG A 84 -12.35 7.62 -4.10
N GLY A 85 -12.79 7.09 -5.24
CA GLY A 85 -13.55 5.85 -5.25
C GLY A 85 -12.74 4.64 -4.78
N ASN A 86 -13.47 3.60 -4.41
CA ASN A 86 -12.93 2.27 -4.18
C ASN A 86 -12.30 1.73 -5.47
N GLN A 87 -11.35 0.80 -5.35
CA GLN A 87 -10.81 0.08 -6.50
C GLN A 87 -10.74 -1.42 -6.23
N LEU A 88 -11.11 -2.22 -7.23
CA LEU A 88 -11.00 -3.67 -7.23
C LEU A 88 -9.94 -4.08 -8.26
N TYR A 89 -8.96 -4.85 -7.79
CA TYR A 89 -7.86 -5.37 -8.57
C TYR A 89 -7.95 -6.89 -8.64
N MET A 90 -8.21 -7.40 -9.84
CA MET A 90 -8.26 -8.84 -10.12
C MET A 90 -6.86 -9.36 -10.34
N ASN A 91 -6.50 -10.44 -9.64
CA ASN A 91 -5.19 -11.05 -9.75
C ASN A 91 -5.10 -11.87 -11.04
N ARG A 92 -4.02 -11.66 -11.80
CA ARG A 92 -3.70 -12.39 -13.04
C ARG A 92 -2.53 -13.35 -12.88
N GLY A 93 -2.09 -13.57 -11.65
CA GLY A 93 -0.93 -14.36 -11.27
C GLY A 93 0.37 -13.54 -11.31
N SER A 94 1.44 -14.10 -10.73
CA SER A 94 2.77 -13.48 -10.70
C SER A 94 2.78 -12.04 -10.16
N PHE A 95 1.95 -11.76 -9.16
CA PHE A 95 1.74 -10.41 -8.58
C PHE A 95 1.29 -9.34 -9.58
N ARG A 96 0.72 -9.73 -10.73
CA ARG A 96 0.10 -8.80 -11.69
C ARG A 96 -1.39 -8.72 -11.45
N PHE A 97 -1.91 -7.51 -11.48
CA PHE A 97 -3.30 -7.19 -11.19
C PHE A 97 -3.87 -6.26 -12.26
N GLU A 98 -5.15 -6.43 -12.54
CA GLU A 98 -5.91 -5.58 -13.46
C GLU A 98 -7.03 -4.86 -12.70
N ASP A 99 -7.19 -3.56 -12.97
CA ASP A 99 -8.28 -2.78 -12.41
C ASP A 99 -9.61 -3.19 -13.05
N ALA A 100 -10.49 -3.78 -12.24
CA ALA A 100 -11.84 -4.22 -12.62
C ALA A 100 -12.94 -3.34 -12.00
N THR A 101 -12.58 -2.16 -11.49
CA THR A 101 -13.46 -1.32 -10.68
C THR A 101 -14.74 -0.89 -11.39
N GLU A 102 -14.62 -0.44 -12.65
CA GLU A 102 -15.78 0.04 -13.41
C GLU A 102 -16.66 -1.11 -13.87
N GLU A 103 -16.07 -2.22 -14.31
CA GLU A 103 -16.80 -3.42 -14.72
C GLU A 103 -17.62 -3.99 -13.56
N ALA A 104 -17.05 -4.02 -12.35
CA ALA A 104 -17.73 -4.47 -11.15
C ALA A 104 -18.76 -3.47 -10.60
N GLY A 105 -18.73 -2.19 -11.02
CA GLY A 105 -19.69 -1.18 -10.58
C GLY A 105 -19.56 -0.76 -9.10
N ILE A 106 -18.42 -1.05 -8.47
CA ILE A 106 -18.19 -0.91 -7.01
C ILE A 106 -17.41 0.34 -6.60
N ALA A 107 -17.16 1.26 -7.53
CA ALA A 107 -16.33 2.44 -7.32
C ALA A 107 -16.80 3.33 -6.15
N ALA A 108 -18.11 3.36 -5.85
CA ALA A 108 -18.71 4.14 -4.76
C ALA A 108 -18.12 5.56 -4.61
N ARG A 109 -18.03 6.30 -5.74
CA ARG A 109 -17.41 7.62 -5.80
C ARG A 109 -18.13 8.62 -4.89
N ASN A 110 -17.39 9.61 -4.37
CA ASN A 110 -17.90 10.69 -3.51
C ASN A 110 -18.51 10.17 -2.19
N ARG A 111 -17.87 9.18 -1.58
CA ARG A 111 -18.22 8.62 -0.27
C ARG A 111 -16.97 8.50 0.57
N TRP A 112 -17.11 8.73 1.87
CA TRP A 112 -16.02 8.52 2.81
C TRP A 112 -16.09 7.09 3.34
N ASN A 113 -15.38 6.16 2.69
CA ASN A 113 -15.42 4.75 3.03
C ASN A 113 -14.43 4.47 4.19
N SER A 114 -14.92 3.90 5.29
CA SER A 114 -14.21 3.82 6.57
C SER A 114 -13.74 2.42 6.96
N GLY A 115 -14.19 1.38 6.25
CA GLY A 115 -13.78 0.02 6.52
C GLY A 115 -14.34 -0.96 5.49
N VAL A 116 -13.67 -2.12 5.41
CA VAL A 116 -14.02 -3.22 4.50
C VAL A 116 -14.06 -4.52 5.31
N ALA A 117 -15.08 -5.33 5.06
CA ALA A 117 -15.13 -6.72 5.50
C ALA A 117 -15.43 -7.63 4.30
N VAL A 118 -14.76 -8.77 4.24
CA VAL A 118 -14.96 -9.78 3.20
C VAL A 118 -15.51 -11.04 3.86
N VAL A 119 -16.69 -11.47 3.43
CA VAL A 119 -17.40 -12.63 3.98
C VAL A 119 -18.48 -13.07 2.99
N ASP A 120 -18.73 -14.37 2.88
CA ASP A 120 -19.93 -14.89 2.23
C ASP A 120 -21.12 -14.69 3.18
N ILE A 121 -21.85 -13.57 3.02
CA ILE A 121 -22.87 -13.15 3.98
C ILE A 121 -24.20 -13.88 3.76
N ASN A 122 -24.48 -14.25 2.51
CA ASN A 122 -25.74 -14.88 2.10
C ASN A 122 -25.62 -16.41 1.98
N ASN A 123 -24.42 -16.97 2.20
CA ASN A 123 -24.10 -18.38 2.11
C ASN A 123 -24.35 -18.98 0.73
N ASP A 124 -24.03 -18.25 -0.34
CA ASP A 124 -24.07 -18.73 -1.74
C ASP A 124 -22.71 -19.23 -2.27
N GLY A 125 -21.69 -19.17 -1.41
CA GLY A 125 -20.31 -19.56 -1.66
C GLY A 125 -19.48 -18.49 -2.37
N TRP A 126 -20.04 -17.34 -2.73
CA TRP A 126 -19.29 -16.20 -3.25
C TRP A 126 -18.92 -15.27 -2.10
N LEU A 127 -17.70 -14.75 -2.12
CA LEU A 127 -17.30 -13.76 -1.13
C LEU A 127 -17.94 -12.42 -1.45
N ASP A 128 -18.64 -11.85 -0.47
CA ASP A 128 -19.18 -10.50 -0.55
C ASP A 128 -18.21 -9.48 0.04
N ILE A 129 -18.34 -8.23 -0.41
CA ILE A 129 -17.61 -7.08 0.12
C ILE A 129 -18.60 -6.16 0.81
N TYR A 130 -18.47 -6.04 2.14
CA TYR A 130 -19.19 -5.03 2.91
C TYR A 130 -18.30 -3.79 3.11
N VAL A 131 -18.81 -2.62 2.73
CA VAL A 131 -18.12 -1.34 2.89
C VAL A 131 -18.90 -0.47 3.86
N CYS A 132 -18.23 -0.04 4.94
CA CYS A 132 -18.78 1.01 5.81
C CYS A 132 -18.51 2.37 5.17
N ALA A 133 -19.53 3.20 5.00
CA ALA A 133 -19.40 4.52 4.40
C ALA A 133 -20.18 5.58 5.18
N THR A 134 -19.65 6.80 5.16
CA THR A 134 -20.24 8.02 5.74
C THR A 134 -20.71 8.98 4.66
#